data_AF-A5HL64-F1
#
_entry.id   AF-A5HL64-F1
#
_cell.length_a   1.000
_cell.length_b   1.000
_cell.length_c   1.000
_cell.angle_alpha   90.00
_cell.angle_beta   90.00
_cell.angle_gamma   90.00
#
_symmetry.space_group_name_H-M   'P 1'
#
loop_
_entity.id
_entity.type
_entity.pdbx_description
1 polymer ?
#
loop_
_entity_poly.entity_id
_entity_poly.type
_entity_poly.pdbx_seq_one_letter_code
_entity_poly.pdbx_strand_id
1 'polypeptide(L)'
;MSTRVAVVTGGNKGIGLAIVRALCREFQGDVYLTARDVGRGQAAVASLSSEGLKSSFQQLDINDVDSISTAAAFFKEKYGGVDVLINNAAIAFKVADTTPFAVQAEETLKTNFFATRDVLTAFMPLIKAGGRVVNVSSFVSCRTLNQCSPELQQRFRSEDISEEELAGLMQ
;
A
#
# COMPACT_ATOMS: atom_id res chain seq x y z
N MET A 1 15.91 21.52 -8.66
CA MET A 1 15.27 20.62 -7.69
C MET A 1 14.68 19.46 -8.47
N SER A 2 14.83 18.21 -8.01
CA SER A 2 14.18 17.08 -8.69
C SER A 2 12.66 17.15 -8.50
N THR A 3 11.91 16.77 -9.53
CA THR A 3 10.44 16.70 -9.47
C THR A 3 10.02 15.81 -8.29
N ARG A 4 9.02 16.26 -7.52
CA ARG A 4 8.48 15.46 -6.41
C ARG A 4 7.63 14.32 -6.94
N VAL A 5 7.58 13.20 -6.24
CA VAL A 5 6.80 12.03 -6.68
C VAL A 5 5.95 11.42 -5.56
N ALA A 6 4.67 11.19 -5.86
CA ALA A 6 3.73 10.47 -5.01
C ALA A 6 3.41 9.09 -5.62
N VAL A 7 3.39 8.04 -4.82
CA VAL A 7 3.16 6.65 -5.25
C VAL A 7 1.99 6.06 -4.47
N VAL A 8 1.01 5.49 -5.18
CA VAL A 8 -0.17 4.86 -4.58
C VAL A 8 -0.24 3.39 -4.96
N THR A 9 -0.16 2.49 -3.96
CA THR A 9 -0.34 1.05 -4.20
C THR A 9 -1.80 0.68 -4.41
N GLY A 10 -2.09 -0.22 -5.36
CA GLY A 10 -3.47 -0.63 -5.65
C GLY A 10 -4.34 0.52 -6.18
N GLY A 11 -3.76 1.43 -6.94
CA GLY A 11 -4.40 2.66 -7.41
C GLY A 11 -5.39 2.48 -8.57
N ASN A 12 -5.53 1.28 -9.15
CA ASN A 12 -6.33 1.08 -10.36
C ASN A 12 -7.85 1.05 -10.15
N LYS A 13 -8.35 1.08 -8.91
CA LYS A 13 -9.79 1.09 -8.58
C LYS A 13 -10.04 1.62 -7.17
N GLY A 14 -11.31 1.82 -6.83
CA GLY A 14 -11.76 2.06 -5.45
C GLY A 14 -11.10 3.27 -4.79
N ILE A 15 -10.74 3.13 -3.52
CA ILE A 15 -10.12 4.19 -2.71
C ILE A 15 -8.79 4.63 -3.32
N GLY A 16 -7.93 3.70 -3.75
CA GLY A 16 -6.66 4.02 -4.39
C GLY A 16 -6.80 4.92 -5.61
N LEU A 17 -7.77 4.63 -6.49
CA LEU A 17 -8.04 5.48 -7.66
C LEU A 17 -8.55 6.87 -7.27
N ALA A 18 -9.36 6.97 -6.22
CA ALA A 18 -9.81 8.25 -5.69
C ALA A 18 -8.65 9.07 -5.08
N ILE A 19 -7.72 8.41 -4.39
CA ILE A 19 -6.49 9.03 -3.86
C ILE A 19 -5.64 9.55 -5.02
N VAL A 20 -5.39 8.74 -6.05
CA VAL A 20 -4.64 9.18 -7.24
C VAL A 20 -5.32 10.40 -7.87
N ARG A 21 -6.65 10.36 -8.06
CA ARG A 21 -7.42 11.48 -8.60
C ARG A 21 -7.23 12.77 -7.80
N ALA A 22 -7.29 12.70 -6.47
CA ALA A 22 -7.07 13.85 -5.60
C ALA A 22 -5.62 14.36 -5.68
N LEU A 23 -4.64 13.46 -5.64
CA LEU A 23 -3.23 13.82 -5.80
C LEU A 23 -2.96 14.50 -7.14
N CYS A 24 -3.54 14.03 -8.25
CA CYS A 24 -3.39 14.69 -9.55
C CYS A 24 -3.90 16.14 -9.57
N ARG A 25 -4.79 16.52 -8.65
CA ARG A 25 -5.33 17.88 -8.53
C ARG A 25 -4.53 18.76 -7.57
N GLU A 26 -4.01 18.17 -6.50
CA GLU A 26 -3.50 18.93 -5.34
C GLU A 26 -1.98 18.78 -5.16
N PHE A 27 -1.39 17.67 -5.59
CA PHE A 27 0.03 17.40 -5.41
C PHE A 27 0.86 18.09 -6.50
N GLN A 28 1.82 18.92 -6.08
CA GLN A 28 2.76 19.57 -6.98
C GLN A 28 3.93 18.63 -7.31
N GLY A 29 3.70 17.71 -8.24
CA GLY A 29 4.68 16.74 -8.70
C GLY A 29 4.07 15.64 -9.56
N ASP A 30 4.85 14.59 -9.81
CA ASP A 30 4.40 13.42 -10.55
C ASP A 30 3.61 12.49 -9.63
N VAL A 31 2.47 11.98 -10.13
CA VAL A 31 1.64 11.00 -9.41
C VAL A 31 1.71 9.66 -10.12
N TYR A 32 2.14 8.64 -9.39
CA TYR A 32 2.19 7.27 -9.85
C TYR A 32 1.07 6.45 -9.23
N LEU A 33 0.20 5.97 -10.10
CA LEU A 33 -0.72 4.89 -9.81
C LEU A 33 0.02 3.58 -10.06
N THR A 34 -0.03 2.66 -9.09
CA THR A 34 0.50 1.31 -9.28
C THR A 34 -0.60 0.25 -9.18
N ALA A 35 -0.38 -0.86 -9.86
CA ALA A 35 -1.26 -2.01 -9.85
C ALA A 35 -0.49 -3.27 -10.24
N ARG A 36 -0.93 -4.42 -9.74
CA ARG A 36 -0.36 -5.72 -10.12
C ARG A 36 -0.61 -6.06 -11.58
N ASP A 37 -1.81 -5.73 -12.07
CA ASP A 37 -2.25 -5.99 -13.44
C ASP A 37 -1.98 -4.77 -14.31
N VAL A 38 -1.14 -4.96 -15.32
CA VAL A 38 -0.72 -3.89 -16.25
C VAL A 38 -1.89 -3.32 -17.04
N GLY A 39 -2.78 -4.17 -17.56
CA GLY A 39 -3.92 -3.74 -18.37
C GLY A 39 -4.89 -2.88 -17.56
N ARG A 40 -5.20 -3.28 -16.32
CA ARG A 40 -6.04 -2.50 -15.41
C ARG A 40 -5.38 -1.22 -14.94
N GLY A 41 -4.06 -1.23 -14.75
CA GLY A 41 -3.29 -0.03 -14.42
C GLY A 41 -3.32 1.01 -15.54
N GLN A 42 -3.04 0.58 -16.77
CA GLN A 42 -3.10 1.44 -17.96
C GLN A 42 -4.51 1.97 -18.23
N ALA A 43 -5.54 1.12 -18.09
CA ALA A 43 -6.93 1.55 -18.21
C ALA A 43 -7.31 2.62 -17.18
N ALA A 44 -6.81 2.51 -15.95
CA ALA A 44 -7.04 3.52 -14.92
C ALA A 44 -6.34 4.86 -15.24
N VAL A 45 -5.12 4.83 -15.78
CA VAL A 45 -4.42 6.04 -16.26
C VAL A 45 -5.17 6.70 -17.41
N ALA A 46 -5.67 5.91 -18.37
CA ALA A 46 -6.48 6.43 -19.48
C ALA A 46 -7.78 7.08 -18.99
N SER A 47 -8.44 6.47 -17.99
CA SER A 47 -9.63 7.03 -17.34
C SER A 47 -9.35 8.37 -16.64
N LEU A 48 -8.23 8.47 -15.91
CA LEU A 48 -7.83 9.75 -15.30
C LEU A 48 -7.49 10.80 -16.37
N SER A 49 -6.88 10.38 -17.47
CA SER A 49 -6.52 11.26 -18.59
C SER A 49 -7.75 11.84 -19.28
N SER A 50 -8.86 11.08 -19.41
CA SER A 50 -10.11 11.60 -19.95
C SER A 50 -10.80 12.60 -19.02
N GLU A 51 -10.47 12.58 -17.72
CA GLU A 51 -10.85 13.62 -16.75
C GLU A 51 -9.91 14.85 -16.79
N GLY A 52 -8.92 14.88 -17.68
CA GLY A 52 -7.92 15.95 -17.77
C GLY A 52 -6.82 15.87 -16.70
N LEU A 53 -6.70 14.75 -15.99
CA LEU A 53 -5.72 14.52 -14.93
C LEU A 53 -4.49 13.79 -15.46
N LYS A 54 -3.31 14.14 -14.94
CA LYS A 54 -2.03 13.53 -15.34
C LYS A 54 -1.52 12.59 -14.25
N SER A 55 -1.51 11.30 -14.56
CA SER A 55 -0.89 10.26 -13.74
C SER A 55 -0.02 9.37 -14.61
N SER A 56 1.06 8.84 -14.03
CA SER A 56 1.87 7.78 -14.65
C SER A 56 1.52 6.42 -14.06
N PHE A 57 1.86 5.36 -14.79
CA PHE A 57 1.74 3.98 -14.32
C PHE A 57 3.12 3.38 -14.05
N GLN A 58 3.24 2.65 -12.93
CA GLN A 58 4.33 1.73 -12.66
C GLN A 58 3.72 0.43 -12.15
N GLN A 59 4.09 -0.71 -12.74
CA GLN A 59 3.61 -2.01 -12.26
C GLN A 59 4.16 -2.27 -10.85
N LEU A 60 3.30 -2.78 -9.96
CA LEU A 60 3.66 -3.24 -8.62
C LEU A 60 2.63 -4.25 -8.13
N ASP A 61 3.05 -5.51 -7.95
CA ASP A 61 2.37 -6.47 -7.09
C ASP A 61 3.08 -6.49 -5.74
N ILE A 62 2.37 -6.14 -4.67
CA ILE A 62 2.95 -6.09 -3.33
C ILE A 62 3.23 -7.49 -2.77
N ASN A 63 2.63 -8.55 -3.33
CA ASN A 63 2.91 -9.93 -2.94
C ASN A 63 4.14 -10.52 -3.64
N ASP A 64 4.83 -9.75 -4.49
CA ASP A 64 5.99 -10.19 -5.24
C ASP A 64 7.20 -9.29 -4.92
N VAL A 65 8.18 -9.86 -4.22
CA VAL A 65 9.38 -9.15 -3.76
C VAL A 65 10.21 -8.62 -4.93
N ASP A 66 10.22 -9.30 -6.08
CA ASP A 66 10.95 -8.85 -7.26
C ASP A 66 10.21 -7.66 -7.92
N SER A 67 8.88 -7.69 -7.92
CA SER A 67 8.04 -6.57 -8.36
C SER A 67 8.26 -5.34 -7.47
N ILE A 68 8.29 -5.52 -6.14
CA ILE A 68 8.59 -4.46 -5.17
C ILE A 68 9.98 -3.86 -5.43
N SER A 69 11.00 -4.72 -5.54
CA SER A 69 12.39 -4.30 -5.75
C SER A 69 12.57 -3.54 -7.07
N THR A 70 11.91 -4.00 -8.13
CA THR A 70 11.90 -3.35 -9.45
C THR A 70 11.26 -1.96 -9.37
N ALA A 71 10.11 -1.83 -8.71
CA ALA A 71 9.44 -0.54 -8.54
C ALA A 71 10.27 0.42 -7.67
N ALA A 72 10.86 -0.06 -6.58
CA ALA A 72 11.71 0.74 -5.71
C ALA A 72 12.95 1.26 -6.45
N ALA A 73 13.62 0.39 -7.22
CA ALA A 73 14.77 0.77 -8.06
C ALA A 73 14.38 1.84 -9.08
N PHE A 74 13.23 1.68 -9.76
CA PHE A 74 12.71 2.67 -10.70
C PHE A 74 12.58 4.07 -10.07
N PHE A 75 11.95 4.19 -8.89
CA PHE A 75 11.79 5.48 -8.22
C PHE A 75 13.12 6.05 -7.71
N LYS A 76 14.02 5.19 -7.24
CA LYS A 76 15.36 5.61 -6.82
C LYS A 76 16.14 6.18 -8.01
N GLU A 77 16.16 5.49 -9.14
CA GLU A 77 16.91 5.92 -10.33
C GLU A 77 16.32 7.19 -10.94
N LYS A 78 14.99 7.23 -11.11
CA LYS A 78 14.32 8.34 -11.81
C LYS A 78 14.19 9.61 -10.96
N TYR A 79 13.92 9.47 -9.65
CA TYR A 79 13.58 10.61 -8.79
C TYR A 79 14.55 10.82 -7.63
N GLY A 80 15.54 9.93 -7.44
CA GLY A 80 16.40 9.91 -6.27
C GLY A 80 15.68 9.49 -4.99
N GLY A 81 14.47 8.94 -5.08
CA GLY A 81 13.61 8.58 -3.94
C GLY A 81 12.15 8.99 -4.12
N VAL A 82 11.35 8.85 -3.06
CA VAL A 82 9.90 9.09 -3.06
C VAL A 82 9.53 10.18 -2.05
N ASP A 83 8.61 11.07 -2.43
CA ASP A 83 8.13 12.15 -1.56
C ASP A 83 6.87 11.75 -0.78
N VAL A 84 6.00 10.95 -1.37
CA VAL A 84 4.79 10.43 -0.72
C VAL A 84 4.58 8.96 -1.11
N LEU A 85 4.49 8.07 -0.14
CA LEU A 85 4.10 6.67 -0.34
C LEU A 85 2.74 6.42 0.32
N ILE A 86 1.77 5.92 -0.43
CA ILE A 86 0.47 5.49 0.11
C ILE A 86 0.31 3.98 -0.10
N ASN A 87 0.41 3.23 0.99
CA ASN A 87 0.12 1.81 1.04
C ASN A 87 -1.40 1.62 1.16
N ASN A 88 -2.06 1.39 0.01
CA ASN A 88 -3.51 1.22 -0.09
C ASN A 88 -3.91 -0.17 -0.62
N ALA A 89 -3.02 -0.89 -1.31
CA ALA A 89 -3.31 -2.22 -1.82
C ALA A 89 -3.69 -3.17 -0.67
N ALA A 90 -4.87 -3.80 -0.79
CA ALA A 90 -5.39 -4.74 0.18
C ALA A 90 -6.42 -5.68 -0.48
N ILE A 91 -6.71 -6.79 0.18
CA ILE A 91 -7.81 -7.70 -0.14
C ILE A 91 -8.72 -7.91 1.06
N ALA A 92 -9.95 -8.34 0.78
CA ALA A 92 -10.87 -8.86 1.77
C ALA A 92 -11.78 -9.87 1.07
N PHE A 93 -12.03 -10.98 1.74
CA PHE A 93 -13.08 -11.92 1.34
C PHE A 93 -14.46 -11.30 1.62
N LYS A 94 -15.48 -11.77 0.90
CA LYS A 94 -16.86 -11.38 1.19
C LYS A 94 -17.30 -12.02 2.51
N VAL A 95 -18.21 -11.37 3.22
CA VAL A 95 -18.76 -11.91 4.49
C VAL A 95 -19.37 -13.30 4.31
N ALA A 96 -19.97 -13.57 3.15
CA ALA A 96 -20.58 -14.87 2.82
C ALA A 96 -19.67 -15.78 1.98
N ASP A 97 -18.35 -15.54 1.96
CA ASP A 97 -17.41 -16.40 1.24
C ASP A 97 -17.26 -17.75 1.96
N THR A 98 -17.25 -18.84 1.18
CA THR A 98 -17.22 -20.22 1.69
C THR A 98 -15.81 -20.82 1.75
N THR A 99 -14.78 -20.07 1.37
CA THR A 99 -13.38 -20.47 1.51
C THR A 99 -13.09 -20.81 2.97
N PRO A 100 -12.35 -21.89 3.29
CA PRO A 100 -11.99 -22.21 4.67
C PRO A 100 -11.34 -21.02 5.38
N PHE A 101 -11.75 -20.75 6.63
CA PHE A 101 -11.31 -19.56 7.36
C PHE A 101 -9.78 -19.45 7.47
N ALA A 102 -9.07 -20.56 7.66
CA ALA A 102 -7.62 -20.57 7.71
C ALA A 102 -6.98 -20.04 6.41
N VAL A 103 -7.52 -20.42 5.25
CA VAL A 103 -7.06 -19.91 3.95
C VAL A 103 -7.40 -18.43 3.79
N GLN A 104 -8.57 -17.99 4.25
CA GLN A 104 -8.92 -16.56 4.23
C GLN A 104 -7.96 -15.74 5.09
N ALA A 105 -7.61 -16.23 6.28
CA ALA A 105 -6.68 -15.57 7.18
C ALA A 105 -5.28 -15.48 6.57
N GLU A 106 -4.75 -16.59 6.06
CA GLU A 106 -3.42 -16.65 5.43
C GLU A 106 -3.31 -15.68 4.25
N GLU A 107 -4.23 -15.75 3.28
CA GLU A 107 -4.19 -14.89 2.09
C GLU A 107 -4.36 -13.40 2.45
N THR A 108 -5.25 -13.10 3.41
CA THR A 108 -5.50 -11.72 3.84
C THR A 108 -4.29 -11.15 4.57
N LEU A 109 -3.65 -11.91 5.47
CA LEU A 109 -2.46 -11.47 6.21
C LEU A 109 -1.25 -11.35 5.29
N LYS A 110 -1.09 -12.30 4.35
CA LYS A 110 -0.06 -12.24 3.30
C LYS A 110 -0.08 -10.92 2.55
N THR A 111 -1.24 -10.49 2.05
CA THR A 111 -1.35 -9.22 1.30
C THR A 111 -1.40 -7.99 2.21
N ASN A 112 -2.26 -7.98 3.23
CA ASN A 112 -2.57 -6.74 3.95
C ASN A 112 -1.52 -6.39 5.01
N PHE A 113 -0.80 -7.38 5.54
CA PHE A 113 0.23 -7.18 6.55
C PHE A 113 1.63 -7.41 5.99
N PHE A 114 1.97 -8.65 5.60
CA PHE A 114 3.34 -9.01 5.22
C PHE A 114 3.81 -8.29 3.95
N ALA A 115 3.02 -8.31 2.88
CA ALA A 115 3.34 -7.59 1.65
C ALA A 115 3.43 -6.07 1.85
N THR A 116 2.58 -5.48 2.69
CA THR A 116 2.68 -4.04 3.03
C THR A 116 3.97 -3.75 3.81
N ARG A 117 4.35 -4.63 4.74
CA ARG A 117 5.65 -4.56 5.44
C ARG A 117 6.80 -4.65 4.45
N ASP A 118 6.76 -5.56 3.49
CA ASP A 118 7.83 -5.74 2.50
C ASP A 118 7.96 -4.50 1.59
N VAL A 119 6.85 -3.85 1.21
CA VAL A 119 6.87 -2.54 0.53
C VAL A 119 7.54 -1.49 1.42
N LEU A 120 7.20 -1.41 2.70
CA LEU A 120 7.83 -0.47 3.63
C LEU A 120 9.33 -0.74 3.75
N THR A 121 9.77 -1.99 3.89
CA THR A 121 11.18 -2.37 3.94
C THR A 121 11.95 -1.87 2.71
N ALA A 122 11.38 -2.03 1.51
CA ALA A 122 12.03 -1.60 0.27
C ALA A 122 11.99 -0.07 0.04
N PHE A 123 10.90 0.59 0.41
CA PHE A 123 10.69 2.02 0.10
C PHE A 123 11.14 2.96 1.23
N MET A 124 11.18 2.53 2.49
CA MET A 124 11.54 3.40 3.61
C MET A 124 12.91 4.07 3.44
N PRO A 125 13.98 3.37 2.98
CA PRO A 125 15.27 3.99 2.70
C PRO A 125 15.25 5.00 1.54
N LEU A 126 14.18 5.01 0.73
CA LEU A 126 13.99 5.89 -0.41
C LEU A 126 13.12 7.12 -0.09
N ILE A 127 12.49 7.17 1.09
CA ILE A 127 11.66 8.32 1.46
C ILE A 127 12.57 9.53 1.68
N LYS A 128 12.34 10.59 0.90
CA LYS A 128 13.11 11.83 0.96
C LYS A 128 12.87 12.56 2.28
N ALA A 129 13.80 13.44 2.66
CA ALA A 129 13.62 14.33 3.81
C ALA A 129 12.30 15.12 3.70
N GLY A 130 11.47 15.08 4.75
CA GLY A 130 10.13 15.68 4.75
C GLY A 130 9.08 14.92 3.94
N GLY A 131 9.40 13.71 3.46
CA GLY A 131 8.46 12.81 2.81
C GLY A 131 7.39 12.29 3.77
N ARG A 132 6.29 11.75 3.23
CA ARG A 132 5.19 11.18 4.02
C ARG A 132 4.92 9.74 3.60
N VAL A 133 4.61 8.90 4.58
CA VAL A 133 4.11 7.54 4.37
C VAL A 133 2.72 7.45 4.97
N VAL A 134 1.77 6.90 4.22
CA VAL A 134 0.38 6.70 4.65
C VAL A 134 0.03 5.23 4.47
N ASN A 135 -0.28 4.55 5.57
CA ASN A 135 -0.79 3.18 5.56
C ASN A 135 -2.31 3.20 5.72
N VAL A 136 -3.04 2.78 4.68
CA VAL A 136 -4.49 2.67 4.72
C VAL A 136 -4.87 1.40 5.47
N SER A 137 -5.32 1.56 6.71
CA SER A 137 -5.86 0.48 7.53
C SER A 137 -7.39 0.41 7.37
N SER A 138 -8.11 0.12 8.45
CA SER A 138 -9.57 0.11 8.49
C SER A 138 -10.04 0.34 9.92
N PHE A 139 -11.22 0.95 10.12
CA PHE A 139 -11.86 1.01 11.44
C PHE A 139 -12.09 -0.39 12.06
N VAL A 140 -12.12 -1.43 11.22
CA VAL A 140 -12.21 -2.83 11.64
C VAL A 140 -11.01 -3.22 12.52
N SER A 141 -9.83 -2.63 12.34
CA SER A 141 -8.66 -2.93 13.18
C SER A 141 -8.94 -2.63 14.66
N CYS A 142 -9.48 -1.44 14.96
CA CYS A 142 -9.85 -1.06 16.33
C CYS A 142 -10.98 -1.93 16.89
N ARG A 143 -11.98 -2.25 16.06
CA ARG A 143 -13.09 -3.13 16.46
C ARG A 143 -12.58 -4.53 16.82
N THR A 144 -11.75 -5.12 15.97
CA THR A 144 -11.21 -6.47 16.17
C THR A 144 -10.24 -6.51 17.35
N LEU A 145 -9.39 -5.49 17.52
CA LEU A 145 -8.51 -5.38 18.68
C LEU A 145 -9.29 -5.47 19.99
N ASN A 146 -10.43 -4.78 20.09
CA ASN A 146 -11.29 -4.82 21.28
C ASN A 146 -11.99 -6.17 21.51
N GLN A 147 -11.93 -7.09 20.54
CA GLN A 147 -12.48 -8.45 20.62
C GLN A 147 -11.40 -9.52 20.90
N CYS A 148 -10.12 -9.16 20.82
CA CYS A 148 -9.02 -10.06 21.17
C CYS A 148 -8.96 -10.33 22.68
N SER A 149 -8.20 -11.35 23.08
CA SER A 149 -7.93 -11.63 24.49
C SER A 149 -7.22 -10.44 25.18
N PRO A 150 -7.34 -10.27 26.50
CA PRO A 150 -6.65 -9.22 27.23
C PRO A 150 -5.14 -9.17 26.98
N GLU A 151 -4.50 -10.33 26.81
CA GLU A 151 -3.06 -10.46 26.57
C GLU A 151 -2.68 -9.90 25.19
N LEU A 152 -3.41 -10.29 24.13
CA LEU A 152 -3.21 -9.75 22.78
C LEU A 152 -3.51 -8.24 22.74
N GLN A 153 -4.57 -7.82 23.44
CA GLN A 153 -4.94 -6.42 23.57
C GLN A 153 -3.85 -5.57 24.22
N GLN A 154 -3.23 -6.08 25.28
CA GLN A 154 -2.10 -5.42 25.93
C GLN A 154 -0.92 -5.37 24.97
N ARG A 155 -0.62 -6.48 24.29
CA ARG A 155 0.56 -6.56 23.44
C ARG A 155 0.48 -5.62 22.23
N PHE A 156 -0.63 -5.60 21.51
CA PHE A 156 -0.83 -4.70 20.36
C PHE A 156 -0.90 -3.22 20.72
N ARG A 157 -1.16 -2.86 21.97
CA ARG A 157 -1.18 -1.47 22.45
C ARG A 157 0.14 -1.02 23.09
N SER A 158 1.10 -1.93 23.23
CA SER A 158 2.38 -1.60 23.84
C SER A 158 3.22 -0.70 22.94
N GLU A 159 3.93 0.25 23.55
CA GLU A 159 4.83 1.17 22.83
C GLU A 159 6.18 0.50 22.47
N ASP A 160 6.46 -0.68 23.05
CA ASP A 160 7.72 -1.41 22.89
C ASP A 160 7.63 -2.62 21.94
N ILE A 161 6.52 -2.75 21.19
CA ILE A 161 6.38 -3.86 20.26
C ILE A 161 7.39 -3.76 19.12
N SER A 162 8.22 -4.80 18.98
CA SER A 162 9.15 -4.90 17.86
C SER A 162 8.42 -5.37 16.60
N GLU A 163 8.97 -5.05 15.44
CA GLU A 163 8.43 -5.53 14.16
C GLU A 163 8.45 -7.05 14.06
N GLU A 164 9.49 -7.70 14.59
CA GLU A 164 9.63 -9.16 14.63
C GLU A 164 8.52 -9.78 15.48
N GLU A 165 8.24 -9.22 16.66
CA GLU A 165 7.21 -9.72 17.53
C GLU A 165 5.81 -9.48 16.95
N LEU A 166 5.56 -8.30 16.37
CA LEU A 166 4.31 -8.03 15.67
C LEU A 166 4.10 -9.02 14.51
N ALA A 167 5.16 -9.34 13.76
CA ALA A 167 5.10 -10.34 12.71
C ALA A 167 4.79 -11.75 13.25
N GLY A 168 5.34 -12.12 14.40
CA GLY A 168 5.02 -13.38 15.08
C GLY A 168 3.56 -13.48 15.52
N LEU A 169 2.94 -12.37 15.93
CA LEU A 169 1.51 -12.32 16.28
C LEU A 169 0.58 -12.41 15.06
N MET A 170 1.11 -12.24 13.85
CA MET A 170 0.37 -12.26 12.58
C MET A 170 0.54 -13.60 11.83
N GLN A 171 1.18 -14.60 12.44
CA GLN A 171 1.32 -15.98 11.91
C GLN A 171 0.27 -16.90 12.52
#